data_AF-A0A1U7NKA1-F1
#
_entry.id   AF-A0A1U7NKA1-F1
#
_cell.length_a   1.000
_cell.length_b   1.000
_cell.length_c   1.000
_cell.angle_alpha   90.00
_cell.angle_beta   90.00
_cell.angle_gamma   90.00
#
_symmetry.space_group_name_H-M   'P 1'
#
loop_
_entity.id
_entity.type
_entity.pdbx_description
1 polymer ?
#
loop_
_entity_poly.entity_id
_entity_poly.type
_entity_poly.pdbx_seq_one_letter_code
_entity_poly.pdbx_strand_id
1 'polypeptide(L)'
;MKATLLIKNIENLYLCDSKNTIISQAFVALHHDKILDFGSHDPKKWVDDATRMIDARGECVVPAFIDGKFTCSKSMLEGDRIRNVSDLLYAMKQNGILTLVSHDPSLRRKELFQEVITTKKNAELPIIDMVPAHKIHQEFILSCGMDVNPYKIYSLQPLGFLLNVLFHEDPIKILNAMTRNPAKAYHLEKIGTIKKGNQGDLLVLSAPNIESYFSQIGRPMIHRMIKSGIQFYPSIIRS
;
A
#
# COMPACT_ATOMS: atom_id res chain seq x y z
N MET A 1 -11.78 -21.69 -13.71
CA MET A 1 -11.39 -20.26 -13.72
C MET A 1 -9.87 -20.18 -13.63
N LYS A 2 -9.23 -19.41 -14.50
CA LYS A 2 -7.77 -19.27 -14.60
C LYS A 2 -7.34 -17.86 -14.18
N ALA A 3 -6.11 -17.70 -13.71
CA ALA A 3 -5.60 -16.43 -13.26
C ALA A 3 -5.35 -15.49 -14.44
N THR A 4 -5.70 -14.21 -14.31
CA THR A 4 -5.27 -13.17 -15.25
C THR A 4 -3.84 -12.72 -14.94
N LEU A 5 -3.44 -12.79 -13.66
CA LEU A 5 -2.10 -12.46 -13.17
C LEU A 5 -1.71 -13.43 -12.07
N LEU A 6 -0.50 -13.98 -12.13
CA LEU A 6 0.11 -14.81 -11.11
C LEU A 6 1.45 -14.21 -10.68
N ILE A 7 1.60 -13.90 -9.39
CA ILE A 7 2.86 -13.53 -8.77
C ILE A 7 3.41 -14.80 -8.10
N LYS A 8 4.60 -15.27 -8.50
CA LYS A 8 5.20 -16.52 -8.02
C LYS A 8 6.57 -16.29 -7.37
N ASN A 9 7.06 -17.32 -6.69
CA ASN A 9 8.36 -17.34 -6.00
C ASN A 9 8.50 -16.21 -4.97
N ILE A 10 7.40 -15.82 -4.33
CA ILE A 10 7.40 -14.76 -3.32
C ILE A 10 8.18 -15.27 -2.11
N GLU A 11 9.19 -14.53 -1.68
CA GLU A 11 10.00 -14.91 -0.51
C GLU A 11 9.14 -14.93 0.75
N ASN A 12 8.44 -13.82 1.02
CA ASN A 12 7.47 -13.69 2.11
C ASN A 12 6.21 -12.94 1.67
N LEU A 13 5.05 -13.59 1.80
CA LEU A 13 3.73 -13.00 1.53
C LEU A 13 3.08 -12.60 2.86
N TYR A 14 2.83 -11.30 3.04
CA TYR A 14 2.21 -10.75 4.24
C TYR A 14 0.70 -10.59 4.01
N LEU A 15 -0.12 -11.33 4.75
CA LEU A 15 -1.57 -11.26 4.55
C LEU A 15 -2.22 -10.04 5.21
N CYS A 16 -1.58 -9.48 6.25
CA CYS A 16 -2.13 -8.44 7.11
C CYS A 16 -3.52 -8.82 7.65
N ASP A 17 -3.78 -10.10 7.90
CA ASP A 17 -4.99 -10.58 8.58
C ASP A 17 -4.89 -10.32 10.09
N SER A 18 -5.90 -10.69 10.89
CA SER A 18 -5.88 -10.49 12.34
C SER A 18 -4.76 -11.24 13.07
N LYS A 19 -4.17 -12.27 12.44
CA LYS A 19 -3.07 -13.07 13.00
C LYS A 19 -1.70 -12.62 12.51
N ASN A 20 -1.66 -11.63 11.61
CA ASN A 20 -0.46 -11.20 10.89
C ASN A 20 0.26 -12.38 10.20
N THR A 21 -0.51 -13.25 9.54
CA THR A 21 0.01 -14.45 8.88
C THR A 21 1.02 -14.06 7.79
N ILE A 22 2.17 -14.74 7.81
CA ILE A 22 3.22 -14.66 6.79
C ILE A 22 3.37 -16.04 6.16
N ILE A 23 3.36 -16.10 4.82
CA ILE A 23 3.57 -17.35 4.08
C ILE A 23 4.87 -17.21 3.29
N SER A 24 5.87 -18.03 3.62
CA SER A 24 7.13 -18.05 2.88
C SER A 24 7.03 -18.93 1.63
N GLN A 25 7.82 -18.61 0.60
CA GLN A 25 7.86 -19.33 -0.68
C GLN A 25 6.47 -19.46 -1.32
N ALA A 26 5.79 -18.32 -1.43
CA ALA A 26 4.39 -18.25 -1.77
C ALA A 26 4.13 -17.84 -3.23
N PHE A 27 2.86 -17.91 -3.60
CA PHE A 27 2.30 -17.29 -4.79
C PHE A 27 1.02 -16.53 -4.45
N VAL A 28 0.62 -15.61 -5.34
CA VAL A 28 -0.71 -15.00 -5.35
C VAL A 28 -1.27 -15.04 -6.77
N ALA A 29 -2.43 -15.66 -6.93
CA ALA A 29 -3.19 -15.73 -8.17
C ALA A 29 -4.35 -14.73 -8.13
N LEU A 30 -4.46 -13.89 -9.16
CA LEU A 30 -5.54 -12.93 -9.34
C LEU A 30 -6.35 -13.29 -10.58
N HIS A 31 -7.67 -13.12 -10.51
CA HIS A 31 -8.57 -13.20 -11.66
C HIS A 31 -9.35 -11.90 -11.75
N HIS A 32 -9.08 -11.14 -12.82
CA HIS A 32 -9.53 -9.75 -12.95
C HIS A 32 -9.10 -8.93 -11.73
N ASP A 33 -10.05 -8.33 -11.03
CA ASP A 33 -9.81 -7.48 -9.88
C ASP A 33 -9.60 -8.27 -8.58
N LYS A 34 -9.85 -9.58 -8.55
CA LYS A 34 -9.96 -10.34 -7.29
C LYS A 34 -8.83 -11.33 -7.07
N ILE A 35 -8.45 -11.51 -5.80
CA ILE A 35 -7.57 -12.58 -5.36
C ILE A 35 -8.32 -13.91 -5.44
N LEU A 36 -7.82 -14.80 -6.30
CA LEU A 36 -8.39 -16.13 -6.54
C LEU A 36 -7.85 -17.16 -5.54
N ASP A 37 -6.53 -17.20 -5.37
CA ASP A 37 -5.83 -18.12 -4.49
C ASP A 37 -4.46 -17.58 -4.10
N PHE A 38 -3.91 -18.09 -3.00
CA PHE A 38 -2.56 -17.79 -2.55
C PHE A 38 -2.11 -18.89 -1.59
N GLY A 39 -0.80 -19.03 -1.41
CA GLY A 39 -0.21 -20.03 -0.53
C GLY A 39 1.13 -20.52 -1.06
N SER A 40 1.62 -21.61 -0.50
CA SER A 40 2.88 -22.27 -0.89
C SER A 40 2.66 -23.57 -1.69
N HIS A 41 1.41 -23.91 -2.02
CA HIS A 41 1.09 -25.06 -2.87
C HIS A 41 1.33 -24.77 -4.36
N ASP A 42 1.24 -25.80 -5.20
CA ASP A 42 1.48 -25.66 -6.65
C ASP A 42 0.41 -24.75 -7.32
N PRO A 43 0.82 -23.64 -7.98
CA PRO A 43 -0.11 -22.74 -8.65
C PRO A 43 -0.56 -23.23 -10.03
N LYS A 44 -0.02 -24.34 -10.58
CA LYS A 44 -0.32 -24.81 -11.96
C LYS A 44 -1.80 -24.89 -12.30
N LYS A 45 -2.66 -25.25 -11.34
CA LYS A 45 -4.11 -25.33 -11.56
C LYS A 45 -4.71 -23.99 -12.05
N TRP A 46 -4.10 -22.86 -11.68
CA TRP A 46 -4.55 -21.52 -12.04
C TRP A 46 -3.95 -20.98 -13.33
N VAL A 47 -2.92 -21.62 -13.87
CA VAL A 47 -2.17 -21.11 -15.03
C VAL A 47 -2.76 -21.65 -16.34
N ASP A 48 -2.75 -20.79 -17.35
CA ASP A 48 -2.98 -21.06 -18.76
C ASP A 48 -2.08 -20.15 -19.62
N ASP A 49 -2.18 -20.24 -20.95
CA ASP A 49 -1.35 -19.49 -21.89
C ASP A 49 -1.58 -17.96 -21.84
N ALA A 50 -2.72 -17.52 -21.30
CA ALA A 50 -3.07 -16.11 -21.17
C ALA A 50 -2.68 -15.51 -19.80
N THR A 51 -2.23 -16.34 -18.86
CA THR A 51 -1.88 -15.92 -17.50
C THR A 51 -0.60 -15.08 -17.53
N ARG A 52 -0.69 -13.80 -17.14
CA ARG A 52 0.51 -12.97 -16.95
C ARG A 52 1.28 -13.45 -15.72
N MET A 53 2.59 -13.53 -15.85
CA MET A 53 3.47 -14.03 -14.79
C MET A 53 4.39 -12.91 -14.26
N ILE A 54 4.44 -12.76 -12.94
CA ILE A 54 5.45 -11.95 -12.24
C ILE A 54 6.29 -12.90 -11.37
N ASP A 55 7.61 -12.81 -11.50
CA ASP A 55 8.55 -13.48 -10.59
C ASP A 55 8.96 -12.49 -9.49
N ALA A 56 8.76 -12.88 -8.23
CA ALA A 56 9.04 -12.08 -7.03
C ALA A 56 10.10 -12.76 -6.14
N ARG A 57 11.06 -13.45 -6.77
CA ARG A 57 12.14 -14.15 -6.07
C ARG A 57 12.98 -13.19 -5.22
N GLY A 58 13.16 -13.53 -3.94
CA GLY A 58 13.91 -12.70 -3.00
C GLY A 58 13.17 -11.42 -2.58
N GLU A 59 11.89 -11.30 -2.97
CA GLU A 59 11.04 -10.14 -2.73
C GLU A 59 9.85 -10.53 -1.87
N CYS A 60 9.34 -9.59 -1.10
CA CYS A 60 8.12 -9.75 -0.34
C CYS A 60 6.93 -9.07 -1.01
N VAL A 61 5.75 -9.60 -0.73
CA VAL A 61 4.48 -9.07 -1.25
C VAL A 61 3.58 -8.69 -0.09
N VAL A 62 3.03 -7.48 -0.17
CA VAL A 62 2.16 -6.87 0.83
C VAL A 62 0.91 -6.28 0.16
N PRO A 63 -0.20 -6.05 0.90
CA PRO A 63 -1.26 -5.18 0.40
C PRO A 63 -0.73 -3.80 0.05
N ALA A 64 -1.33 -3.16 -0.96
CA ALA A 64 -0.99 -1.78 -1.29
C ALA A 64 -1.28 -0.81 -0.15
N PHE A 65 -0.48 0.25 -0.08
CA PHE A 65 -0.55 1.18 1.04
C PHE A 65 -1.76 2.09 0.93
N ILE A 66 -2.29 2.44 2.10
CA ILE A 66 -3.43 3.33 2.29
C ILE A 66 -2.97 4.50 3.14
N ASP A 67 -3.05 5.72 2.61
CA ASP A 67 -2.84 6.92 3.41
C ASP A 67 -4.10 7.25 4.20
N GLY A 68 -3.98 7.31 5.53
CA GLY A 68 -5.12 7.51 6.42
C GLY A 68 -5.64 8.94 6.50
N LYS A 69 -4.91 9.94 6.01
CA LYS A 69 -5.27 11.36 6.13
C LYS A 69 -4.63 12.17 5.01
N PHE A 70 -5.28 12.16 3.87
CA PHE A 70 -4.93 12.98 2.73
C PHE A 70 -5.65 14.32 2.77
N THR A 71 -4.86 15.38 2.75
CA THR A 71 -5.31 16.76 2.86
C THR A 71 -4.46 17.64 1.94
N CYS A 72 -5.02 18.78 1.54
CA CYS A 72 -4.34 19.76 0.70
C CYS A 72 -4.79 21.15 1.09
N SER A 73 -3.85 22.11 1.13
CA SER A 73 -4.16 23.50 1.45
C SER A 73 -5.25 24.07 0.52
N LYS A 74 -6.15 24.84 1.12
CA LYS A 74 -7.21 25.60 0.43
C LYS A 74 -6.84 27.06 0.17
N SER A 75 -5.66 27.49 0.61
CA SER A 75 -5.20 28.88 0.45
C SER A 75 -4.75 29.24 -0.97
N MET A 76 -4.64 28.25 -1.86
CA MET A 76 -4.20 28.43 -3.24
C MET A 76 -5.38 28.75 -4.17
N LEU A 77 -5.10 29.46 -5.27
CA LEU A 77 -6.04 29.59 -6.39
C LEU A 77 -6.43 28.19 -6.89
N GLU A 78 -7.66 28.07 -7.40
CA GLU A 78 -8.23 26.76 -7.75
C GLU A 78 -7.39 25.99 -8.80
N GLY A 79 -6.91 26.69 -9.83
CA GLY A 79 -6.05 26.07 -10.86
C GLY A 79 -4.74 25.51 -10.30
N ASP A 80 -4.06 26.27 -9.43
CA ASP A 80 -2.83 25.84 -8.78
C ASP A 80 -3.08 24.69 -7.81
N ARG A 81 -4.23 24.73 -7.11
CA ARG A 81 -4.66 23.65 -6.22
C ARG A 81 -4.86 22.35 -7.00
N ILE A 82 -5.53 22.38 -8.15
CA ILE A 82 -5.73 21.19 -8.99
C ILE A 82 -4.39 20.60 -9.42
N ARG A 83 -3.48 21.45 -9.93
CA ARG A 83 -2.13 21.01 -10.35
C ARG A 83 -1.38 20.38 -9.19
N ASN A 84 -1.31 21.07 -8.05
CA ASN A 84 -0.62 20.57 -6.86
C ASN A 84 -1.23 19.24 -6.40
N VAL A 85 -2.56 19.09 -6.35
CA VAL A 85 -3.20 17.81 -5.99
C VAL A 85 -2.79 16.70 -6.97
N SER A 86 -2.77 16.96 -8.28
CA SER A 86 -2.30 15.97 -9.26
C SER A 86 -0.85 15.56 -9.04
N ASP A 87 0.05 16.51 -8.77
CA ASP A 87 1.47 16.24 -8.49
C ASP A 87 1.64 15.43 -7.19
N LEU A 88 0.89 15.78 -6.16
CA LEU A 88 0.85 15.07 -4.88
C LEU A 88 0.42 13.61 -5.05
N LEU A 89 -0.71 13.40 -5.73
CA LEU A 89 -1.25 12.07 -5.98
C LEU A 89 -0.28 11.22 -6.81
N TYR A 90 0.34 11.82 -7.83
CA TYR A 90 1.38 11.17 -8.61
C TYR A 90 2.56 10.73 -7.74
N ALA A 91 3.11 11.63 -6.92
CA ALA A 91 4.24 11.32 -6.03
C ALA A 91 3.88 10.22 -5.01
N MET A 92 2.70 10.29 -4.40
CA MET A 92 2.22 9.28 -3.45
C MET A 92 2.01 7.90 -4.11
N LYS A 93 1.50 7.89 -5.34
CA LYS A 93 1.36 6.66 -6.15
C LYS A 93 2.71 6.02 -6.41
N GLN A 94 3.74 6.80 -6.77
CA GLN A 94 5.10 6.28 -6.99
C GLN A 94 5.69 5.63 -5.72
N ASN A 95 5.16 5.97 -4.54
CA ASN A 95 5.56 5.42 -3.24
C ASN A 95 4.60 4.33 -2.73
N GLY A 96 3.78 3.73 -3.60
CA GLY A 96 2.95 2.58 -3.27
C GLY A 96 1.62 2.89 -2.59
N ILE A 97 1.27 4.18 -2.46
CA ILE A 97 0.00 4.62 -1.88
C ILE A 97 -1.06 4.62 -2.98
N LEU A 98 -1.85 3.55 -3.04
CA LEU A 98 -2.86 3.35 -4.08
C LEU A 98 -4.28 3.70 -3.62
N THR A 99 -4.46 3.96 -2.32
CA THR A 99 -5.72 4.48 -1.78
C THR A 99 -5.42 5.56 -0.75
N LEU A 100 -6.18 6.64 -0.78
CA LEU A 100 -6.04 7.77 0.11
C LEU A 100 -7.38 8.10 0.73
N VAL A 101 -7.40 8.41 2.02
CA VAL A 101 -8.61 8.79 2.72
C VAL A 101 -8.59 10.29 3.00
N SER A 102 -9.60 11.01 2.54
CA SER A 102 -9.72 12.45 2.76
C SER A 102 -11.02 12.84 3.44
N HIS A 103 -10.97 13.91 4.22
CA HIS A 103 -12.16 14.60 4.73
C HIS A 103 -12.65 15.71 3.80
N ASP A 104 -11.91 16.02 2.73
CA ASP A 104 -12.29 17.05 1.75
C ASP A 104 -13.01 16.40 0.54
N PRO A 105 -14.33 16.61 0.38
CA PRO A 105 -15.09 16.06 -0.74
C PRO A 105 -14.54 16.45 -2.12
N SER A 106 -13.92 17.62 -2.23
CA SER A 106 -13.38 18.12 -3.51
C SER A 106 -12.12 17.37 -3.97
N LEU A 107 -11.48 16.62 -3.07
CA LEU A 107 -10.34 15.75 -3.38
C LEU A 107 -10.75 14.36 -3.85
N ARG A 108 -12.05 14.02 -3.87
CA ARG A 108 -12.53 12.71 -4.34
C ARG A 108 -12.03 12.45 -5.76
N ARG A 109 -11.36 11.31 -5.96
CA ARG A 109 -10.84 10.86 -7.26
C ARG A 109 -10.99 9.36 -7.36
N LYS A 110 -11.37 8.85 -8.53
CA LYS A 110 -11.38 7.42 -8.82
C LYS A 110 -10.66 7.19 -10.13
N GLU A 111 -9.37 6.93 -10.04
CA GLU A 111 -8.54 6.60 -11.21
C GLU A 111 -8.31 5.09 -11.27
N LEU A 112 -7.82 4.62 -12.42
CA LEU A 112 -7.53 3.21 -12.64
C LEU A 112 -6.48 2.66 -11.67
N PHE A 113 -5.49 3.48 -11.30
CA PHE A 113 -4.31 3.05 -10.53
C PHE A 113 -4.21 3.68 -9.13
N GLN A 114 -5.13 4.58 -8.77
CA GLN A 114 -5.16 5.23 -7.46
C GLN A 114 -6.55 5.79 -7.18
N GLU A 115 -6.99 5.74 -5.93
CA GLU A 115 -8.28 6.27 -5.51
C GLU A 115 -8.14 7.18 -4.29
N VAL A 116 -8.86 8.29 -4.30
CA VAL A 116 -9.06 9.14 -3.13
C VAL A 116 -10.52 8.99 -2.70
N ILE A 117 -10.71 8.28 -1.59
CA ILE A 117 -12.01 8.14 -0.97
C ILE A 117 -12.26 9.31 -0.02
N THR A 118 -13.52 9.66 0.17
CA THR A 118 -13.91 10.76 1.04
C THR A 118 -14.82 10.28 2.14
N THR A 119 -14.54 10.68 3.38
CA THR A 119 -15.32 10.29 4.56
C THR A 119 -15.55 11.49 5.47
N LYS A 120 -16.66 11.48 6.20
CA LYS A 120 -16.89 12.40 7.32
C LYS A 120 -16.52 11.78 8.67
N LYS A 121 -16.30 10.47 8.71
CA LYS A 121 -15.99 9.71 9.91
C LYS A 121 -14.50 9.89 10.24
N ASN A 122 -14.20 10.26 11.48
CA ASN A 122 -12.83 10.27 11.99
C ASN A 122 -12.34 8.84 12.23
N ALA A 123 -11.04 8.61 12.07
CA ALA A 123 -10.45 7.33 12.46
C ALA A 123 -10.64 7.08 13.96
N GLU A 124 -10.96 5.84 14.31
CA GLU A 124 -11.02 5.39 15.72
C GLU A 124 -9.61 5.20 16.30
N LEU A 125 -8.61 5.03 15.43
CA LEU A 125 -7.20 4.91 15.78
C LEU A 125 -6.47 6.25 15.62
N PRO A 126 -5.44 6.51 16.43
CA PRO A 126 -4.60 7.69 16.29
C PRO A 126 -3.91 7.66 14.93
N ILE A 127 -3.84 8.82 14.30
CA ILE A 127 -3.12 9.03 13.05
C ILE A 127 -1.75 9.61 13.40
N ILE A 128 -0.70 8.95 12.95
CA ILE A 128 0.68 9.37 13.12
C ILE A 128 1.16 9.85 11.76
N ASP A 129 1.33 11.17 11.67
CA ASP A 129 1.69 11.89 10.45
C ASP A 129 2.97 12.73 10.60
N MET A 130 3.64 12.56 11.74
CA MET A 130 4.92 13.12 12.10
C MET A 130 5.63 12.19 13.09
N VAL A 131 6.92 12.43 13.34
CA VAL A 131 7.70 11.66 14.31
C VAL A 131 7.10 11.88 15.71
N PRO A 132 6.65 10.83 16.42
CA PRO A 132 6.06 10.99 17.74
C PRO A 132 7.14 11.36 18.77
N ALA A 133 6.77 12.11 19.81
CA ALA A 133 7.69 12.44 20.90
C ALA A 133 8.01 11.23 21.80
N HIS A 134 7.11 10.24 21.84
CA HIS A 134 7.18 9.07 22.70
C HIS A 134 6.75 7.81 21.94
N LYS A 135 7.08 6.65 22.50
CA LYS A 135 6.68 5.36 21.94
C LYS A 135 5.15 5.21 21.89
N ILE A 136 4.64 4.60 20.82
CA ILE A 136 3.19 4.46 20.60
C ILE A 136 2.75 3.08 21.10
N HIS A 137 2.03 3.03 22.21
CA HIS A 137 1.65 1.75 22.82
C HIS A 137 0.47 1.05 22.13
N GLN A 138 -0.43 1.81 21.48
CA GLN A 138 -1.63 1.28 20.82
C GLN A 138 -1.44 1.03 19.31
N GLU A 139 -2.44 0.41 18.67
CA GLU A 139 -2.52 0.41 17.20
C GLU A 139 -2.69 1.84 16.68
N PHE A 140 -2.17 2.11 15.49
CA PHE A 140 -2.20 3.42 14.87
C PHE A 140 -2.38 3.30 13.35
N ILE A 141 -2.61 4.43 12.71
CA ILE A 141 -2.64 4.61 11.26
C ILE A 141 -1.50 5.55 10.88
N LEU A 142 -0.78 5.25 9.80
CA LEU A 142 0.19 6.18 9.23
C LEU A 142 -0.45 7.08 8.18
N SER A 143 0.04 8.31 8.11
CA SER A 143 -0.23 9.24 7.02
C SER A 143 1.02 10.04 6.70
N CYS A 144 1.09 10.57 5.48
CA CYS A 144 2.18 11.41 5.03
C CYS A 144 2.18 12.84 5.62
N GLY A 145 1.11 13.26 6.30
CA GLY A 145 1.12 14.54 7.04
C GLY A 145 1.22 15.76 6.16
N MET A 146 0.38 15.82 5.12
CA MET A 146 0.41 16.87 4.09
C MET A 146 0.18 18.31 4.61
N ASP A 147 -0.31 18.44 5.84
CA ASP A 147 -0.63 19.72 6.48
C ASP A 147 0.51 20.29 7.33
N VAL A 148 1.61 19.54 7.50
CA VAL A 148 2.71 19.91 8.39
C VAL A 148 3.77 20.67 7.60
N ASN A 149 3.62 21.99 7.49
CA ASN A 149 4.69 22.86 6.99
C ASN A 149 5.97 22.69 7.84
N PRO A 150 7.18 22.76 7.24
CA PRO A 150 7.51 23.07 5.85
C PRO A 150 7.70 21.84 4.94
N TYR A 151 7.50 20.62 5.44
CA TYR A 151 7.93 19.40 4.75
C TYR A 151 6.74 18.65 4.15
N LYS A 152 6.73 18.53 2.82
CA LYS A 152 5.80 17.64 2.13
C LYS A 152 6.45 16.25 1.98
N ILE A 153 5.98 15.29 2.78
CA ILE A 153 6.36 13.88 2.65
C ILE A 153 5.33 13.21 1.72
N TYR A 154 5.78 12.38 0.78
CA TYR A 154 4.89 11.68 -0.18
C TYR A 154 4.98 10.16 -0.07
N SER A 155 5.61 9.68 1.00
CA SER A 155 5.88 8.27 1.23
C SER A 155 5.67 7.97 2.69
N LEU A 156 5.05 6.83 2.98
CA LEU A 156 4.92 6.34 4.36
C LEU A 156 6.21 5.67 4.85
N GLN A 157 7.12 5.28 3.94
CA GLN A 157 8.34 4.55 4.28
C GLN A 157 9.30 5.34 5.19
N PRO A 158 9.56 6.65 4.99
CA PRO A 158 10.45 7.41 5.88
C PRO A 158 9.97 7.42 7.33
N LEU A 159 8.67 7.61 7.56
CA LEU A 159 8.11 7.57 8.92
C LEU A 159 8.15 6.14 9.48
N GLY A 160 7.84 5.13 8.66
CA GLY A 160 8.02 3.72 9.04
C GLY A 160 9.46 3.37 9.43
N PHE A 161 10.45 3.86 8.68
CA PHE A 161 11.87 3.72 8.99
C PHE A 161 12.22 4.34 10.34
N LEU A 162 11.79 5.58 10.60
CA LEU A 162 12.05 6.26 11.87
C LEU A 162 11.40 5.52 13.04
N LEU A 163 10.16 5.05 12.89
CA LEU A 163 9.46 4.28 13.92
C LEU A 163 10.16 2.95 14.20
N ASN A 164 10.63 2.24 13.17
CA ASN A 164 11.33 0.98 13.37
C ASN A 164 12.73 1.17 13.98
N VAL A 165 13.53 2.09 13.43
CA VAL A 165 14.94 2.26 13.81
C VAL A 165 15.11 3.04 15.10
N LEU A 166 14.36 4.13 15.31
CA LEU A 166 14.53 5.00 16.49
C LEU A 166 13.65 4.61 17.66
N PHE A 167 12.42 4.12 17.40
CA PHE A 167 11.46 3.77 18.46
C PHE A 167 11.36 2.26 18.72
N HIS A 168 12.07 1.45 17.91
CA HIS A 168 11.99 -0.01 17.96
C HIS A 168 10.53 -0.49 17.92
N GLU A 169 9.73 0.13 17.06
CA GLU A 169 8.39 -0.36 16.75
C GLU A 169 8.48 -1.60 15.86
N ASP A 170 7.56 -2.53 16.09
CA ASP A 170 7.43 -3.77 15.32
C ASP A 170 7.11 -3.45 13.84
N PRO A 171 7.94 -3.91 12.88
CA PRO A 171 7.68 -3.79 11.44
C PRO A 171 6.28 -4.24 11.00
N ILE A 172 5.73 -5.29 11.62
CA ILE A 172 4.39 -5.79 11.28
C ILE A 172 3.31 -4.80 11.73
N LYS A 173 3.50 -4.18 12.90
CA LYS A 173 2.61 -3.14 13.41
C LYS A 173 2.63 -1.90 12.50
N ILE A 174 3.81 -1.51 12.02
CA ILE A 174 3.99 -0.41 11.06
C ILE A 174 3.32 -0.77 9.72
N LEU A 175 3.52 -1.99 9.20
CA LEU A 175 2.86 -2.45 7.97
C LEU A 175 1.34 -2.43 8.10
N ASN A 176 0.80 -2.89 9.23
CA ASN A 176 -0.64 -2.83 9.50
C ASN A 176 -1.17 -1.38 9.55
N ALA A 177 -0.38 -0.45 10.10
CA ALA A 177 -0.71 0.98 10.12
C ALA A 177 -0.78 1.61 8.72
N MET A 178 -0.14 0.98 7.72
CA MET A 178 -0.15 1.39 6.32
C MET A 178 -1.15 0.60 5.45
N THR A 179 -1.82 -0.42 6.01
CA THR A 179 -2.66 -1.37 5.24
C THR A 179 -3.96 -1.70 5.98
N ARG A 180 -3.97 -2.71 6.86
CA ARG A 180 -5.15 -3.22 7.56
C ARG A 180 -5.85 -2.15 8.40
N ASN A 181 -5.10 -1.37 9.16
CA ASN A 181 -5.65 -0.43 10.14
C ASN A 181 -6.47 0.69 9.49
N PRO A 182 -5.94 1.43 8.48
CA PRO A 182 -6.76 2.38 7.74
C PRO A 182 -7.92 1.70 7.00
N ALA A 183 -7.72 0.51 6.41
CA ALA A 183 -8.82 -0.21 5.76
C ALA A 183 -9.96 -0.51 6.75
N LYS A 184 -9.63 -0.99 7.95
CA LYS A 184 -10.62 -1.28 9.01
C LYS A 184 -11.29 -0.01 9.53
N ALA A 185 -10.52 1.03 9.83
CA ALA A 185 -11.05 2.28 10.40
C ALA A 185 -12.09 2.96 9.49
N TYR A 186 -11.90 2.83 8.17
CA TYR A 186 -12.72 3.44 7.14
C TYR A 186 -13.61 2.44 6.38
N HIS A 187 -13.78 1.21 6.89
CA HIS A 187 -14.68 0.18 6.33
C HIS A 187 -14.40 -0.21 4.87
N LEU A 188 -13.11 -0.30 4.52
CA LEU A 188 -12.63 -0.67 3.18
C LEU A 188 -12.45 -2.19 3.08
N GLU A 189 -13.57 -2.92 3.10
CA GLU A 189 -13.59 -4.38 3.29
C GLU A 189 -12.79 -5.20 2.27
N LYS A 190 -12.56 -4.65 1.07
CA LYS A 190 -11.94 -5.37 -0.05
C LYS A 190 -10.45 -5.10 -0.22
N ILE A 191 -9.85 -4.22 0.57
CA ILE A 191 -8.42 -3.84 0.47
C ILE A 191 -7.75 -3.85 1.85
N GLY A 192 -6.43 -3.61 1.87
CA GLY A 192 -5.64 -3.58 3.10
C GLY A 192 -5.31 -4.95 3.71
N THR A 193 -5.85 -6.04 3.14
CA THR A 193 -5.54 -7.43 3.53
C THR A 193 -5.55 -8.34 2.30
N ILE A 194 -4.72 -9.38 2.30
CA ILE A 194 -4.71 -10.41 1.24
C ILE A 194 -5.62 -11.56 1.68
N LYS A 195 -6.80 -11.65 1.06
CA LYS A 195 -7.80 -12.68 1.30
C LYS A 195 -8.48 -13.06 -0.01
N LYS A 196 -8.93 -14.30 -0.14
CA LYS A 196 -9.70 -14.75 -1.32
C LYS A 196 -10.94 -13.86 -1.50
N GLY A 197 -11.15 -13.37 -2.73
CA GLY A 197 -12.24 -12.47 -3.09
C GLY A 197 -12.01 -10.99 -2.75
N ASN A 198 -10.91 -10.63 -2.07
CA ASN A 198 -10.50 -9.23 -1.93
C ASN A 198 -9.92 -8.71 -3.26
N GLN A 199 -9.87 -7.39 -3.40
CA GLN A 199 -9.28 -6.74 -4.54
C GLN A 199 -7.76 -6.96 -4.58
N GLY A 200 -7.21 -7.18 -5.77
CA GLY A 200 -5.78 -7.39 -6.03
C GLY A 200 -4.99 -6.09 -6.00
N ASP A 201 -4.96 -5.43 -4.85
CA ASP A 201 -4.17 -4.22 -4.58
C ASP A 201 -2.90 -4.63 -3.83
N LEU A 202 -1.80 -4.78 -4.56
CA LEU A 202 -0.59 -5.41 -4.05
C LEU A 202 0.65 -4.61 -4.44
N LEU A 203 1.67 -4.68 -3.57
CA LEU A 203 3.01 -4.21 -3.84
C LEU A 203 3.96 -5.40 -3.78
N VAL A 204 4.86 -5.48 -4.77
CA VAL A 204 6.05 -6.32 -4.69
C VAL A 204 7.19 -5.40 -4.27
N LEU A 205 7.76 -5.65 -3.10
CA LEU A 205 8.82 -4.84 -2.53
C LEU A 205 10.17 -5.52 -2.80
N SER A 206 11.16 -4.76 -3.26
CA SER A 206 12.56 -5.21 -3.47
C SER A 206 13.30 -5.41 -2.15
N ALA A 207 12.70 -6.20 -1.26
CA ALA A 207 13.21 -6.60 0.03
C ALA A 207 12.68 -8.01 0.34
N PRO A 208 13.47 -8.90 0.97
CA PRO A 208 13.02 -10.27 1.27
C PRO A 208 11.95 -10.31 2.36
N ASN A 209 11.92 -9.30 3.24
CA ASN A 209 11.01 -9.18 4.38
C ASN A 209 10.77 -7.71 4.74
N ILE A 210 9.78 -7.46 5.58
CA ILE A 210 9.33 -6.12 5.93
C ILE A 210 10.33 -5.39 6.85
N GLU A 211 11.08 -6.12 7.65
CA GLU A 211 12.20 -5.64 8.47
C GLU A 211 13.27 -4.97 7.58
N SER A 212 13.60 -5.64 6.46
CA SER A 212 14.56 -5.11 5.47
C SER A 212 14.00 -3.88 4.76
N TYR A 213 12.69 -3.83 4.51
CA TYR A 213 12.04 -2.67 3.90
C TYR A 213 12.06 -1.42 4.79
N PHE A 214 11.90 -1.58 6.11
CA PHE A 214 11.91 -0.47 7.06
C PHE A 214 13.29 -0.15 7.66
N SER A 215 14.33 -0.94 7.36
CA SER A 215 15.71 -0.66 7.82
C SER A 215 16.54 0.16 6.84
N GLN A 216 16.00 0.47 5.65
CA GLN A 216 16.69 1.24 4.61
C GLN A 216 15.82 2.37 4.08
N ILE A 217 16.46 3.48 3.70
CA ILE A 217 15.83 4.62 3.05
C ILE A 217 16.74 5.13 1.93
N GLY A 218 16.18 5.87 0.97
CA GLY A 218 16.97 6.54 -0.09
C GLY A 218 17.17 5.71 -1.36
N ARG A 219 16.54 4.53 -1.46
CA ARG A 219 16.44 3.76 -2.70
C ARG A 219 14.98 3.42 -2.99
N PRO A 220 14.53 3.42 -4.25
CA PRO A 220 13.21 2.90 -4.60
C PRO A 220 13.12 1.42 -4.24
N MET A 221 12.28 1.08 -3.27
CA MET A 221 12.11 -0.30 -2.77
C MET A 221 10.85 -0.99 -3.32
N ILE A 222 10.09 -0.34 -4.22
CA ILE A 222 8.91 -0.92 -4.85
C ILE A 222 9.29 -1.42 -6.24
N HIS A 223 9.15 -2.71 -6.46
CA HIS A 223 9.46 -3.36 -7.74
C HIS A 223 8.26 -3.39 -8.67
N ARG A 224 7.06 -3.68 -8.14
CA ARG A 224 5.81 -3.77 -8.88
C ARG A 224 4.68 -3.19 -8.06
N MET A 225 3.76 -2.52 -8.76
CA MET A 225 2.49 -2.08 -8.21
C MET A 225 1.35 -2.68 -9.03
N ILE A 226 0.39 -3.24 -8.31
CA ILE A 226 -0.79 -3.88 -8.86
C ILE A 226 -2.00 -3.20 -8.21
N LYS A 227 -2.90 -2.64 -9.03
CA LYS A 227 -4.18 -2.07 -8.60
C LYS A 227 -5.29 -2.81 -9.31
N SER A 228 -6.26 -3.36 -8.56
CA SER A 228 -7.37 -4.14 -9.12
C SER A 228 -6.89 -5.22 -10.10
N GLY A 229 -5.81 -5.93 -9.73
CA GLY A 229 -5.22 -7.01 -10.53
C GLY A 229 -4.45 -6.60 -11.79
N ILE A 230 -4.33 -5.30 -12.06
CA ILE A 230 -3.57 -4.76 -13.18
C ILE A 230 -2.21 -4.28 -12.66
N GLN A 231 -1.14 -4.96 -13.07
CA GLN A 231 0.22 -4.46 -12.88
C GLN A 231 0.45 -3.25 -13.80
N PHE A 232 0.81 -2.11 -13.22
CA PHE A 232 1.04 -0.85 -13.95
C PHE A 232 2.43 -0.23 -13.71
N TYR A 233 3.19 -0.72 -12.74
CA TYR A 233 4.55 -0.27 -12.44
C TYR A 233 5.59 -1.41 -12.56
N PRO A 234 6.80 -1.15 -13.08
CA PRO A 234 7.24 0.10 -13.71
C PRO A 234 6.39 0.39 -14.96
N SER A 235 6.24 1.67 -15.32
CA SER A 235 5.60 2.03 -16.58
C SER A 235 6.40 1.36 -17.70
N ILE A 236 5.73 0.54 -18.51
CA ILE A 236 6.35 0.00 -19.72
C ILE A 236 6.52 1.19 -20.66
N ILE A 237 7.66 1.87 -20.57
CA ILE A 237 8.12 2.72 -21.65
C ILE A 237 8.35 1.75 -22.81
N ARG A 238 7.45 1.76 -23.80
CA ARG A 238 7.78 1.19 -25.10
C ARG A 238 8.91 2.06 -25.65
N SER A 239 10.15 1.61 -25.46
CA SER A 239 11.33 2.11 -26.16
C SER A 239 11.17 1.88 -27.66
#